data_AF-A0A0C2BEK9-F1
#
_entry.id   AF-A0A0C2BEK9-F1
#
_cell.length_a   1.000
_cell.length_b   1.000
_cell.length_c   1.000
_cell.angle_alpha   90.00
_cell.angle_beta   90.00
_cell.angle_gamma   90.00
#
_symmetry.space_group_name_H-M   'P 1'
#
loop_
_entity.id
_entity.type
_entity.pdbx_description
1 polymer ?
#
loop_
_entity_poly.entity_id
_entity_poly.type
_entity_poly.pdbx_seq_one_letter_code
_entity_poly.pdbx_strand_id
1 'polypeptide(L)'
;YRTQIAGYVKQFTYGPASIDLLTVKGAGHLVPSDRPGPALQMFENFLRGQDYSKELPFSFQLHPLKQEYQIQETVTGERTGVPVPGSVSTRKLKLKSRRMSKNKSTAPRERLASAPLDPPPIGSKQDDLITDLPGLTWTPNFNHYSGYLAASPGNYLHYW
;
A
#
# COMPACT_ATOMS: atom_id res chain seq x y z
N TYR A 1 21.37 0.13 -8.91
CA TYR A 1 22.33 0.27 -7.79
C TYR A 1 23.50 -0.69 -7.93
N ARG A 2 23.33 -1.92 -8.44
CA ARG A 2 24.43 -2.89 -8.56
C ARG A 2 25.67 -2.40 -9.33
N THR A 3 25.45 -1.57 -10.36
CA THR A 3 26.53 -0.95 -11.14
C THR A 3 26.81 0.50 -10.75
N GLN A 4 26.18 1.03 -9.70
CA GLN A 4 26.23 2.44 -9.32
C GLN A 4 26.61 2.59 -7.85
N ILE A 5 27.38 3.62 -7.52
CA ILE A 5 27.76 3.89 -6.13
C ILE A 5 26.50 4.21 -5.32
N ALA A 6 26.18 3.32 -4.37
CA ALA A 6 25.04 3.45 -3.47
C ALA A 6 25.34 4.31 -2.24
N GLY A 7 26.61 4.61 -1.98
CA GLY A 7 27.07 5.37 -0.82
C GLY A 7 28.52 5.02 -0.47
N TYR A 8 28.92 5.35 0.75
CA TYR A 8 30.26 5.11 1.26
C TYR A 8 30.20 4.45 2.63
N VAL A 9 31.20 3.61 2.93
CA VAL A 9 31.41 2.99 4.24
C VAL A 9 32.75 3.42 4.80
N LYS A 10 32.81 3.63 6.11
CA LYS A 10 34.04 3.86 6.86
C LYS A 10 34.01 3.05 8.16
N GLN A 11 34.98 2.16 8.30
CA GLN A 11 35.14 1.35 9.50
C GLN A 11 36.11 2.04 10.47
N PHE A 12 35.77 2.00 11.75
CA PHE A 12 36.60 2.46 12.85
C PHE A 12 36.83 1.29 13.81
N THR A 13 38.07 1.11 14.24
CA THR A 13 38.44 0.07 15.21
C THR A 13 39.04 0.73 16.44
N TYR A 14 38.55 0.39 17.62
CA TYR A 14 39.07 0.85 18.90
C TYR A 14 39.18 -0.34 19.87
N GLY A 15 40.42 -0.81 20.08
CA GLY A 15 40.68 -2.02 20.87
C GLY A 15 39.95 -3.24 20.27
N PRO A 16 39.12 -3.96 21.05
CA PRO A 16 38.36 -5.11 20.55
C PRO A 16 37.05 -4.75 19.81
N ALA A 17 36.66 -3.46 19.77
CA ALA A 17 35.41 -3.03 19.17
C ALA A 17 35.61 -2.44 17.77
N SER A 18 34.70 -2.76 16.85
CA SER A 18 34.61 -2.20 15.50
C SER A 18 33.25 -1.54 15.27
N ILE A 19 33.25 -0.36 14.66
CA ILE A 19 32.06 0.39 14.29
C ILE A 19 32.13 0.73 12.80
N ASP A 20 31.08 0.38 12.06
CA ASP A 20 30.95 0.70 10.65
C ASP A 20 29.98 1.88 10.46
N LEU A 21 30.47 2.97 9.88
CA LEU A 21 29.69 4.14 9.52
C LEU A 21 29.36 4.10 8.03
N LEU A 22 28.08 4.05 7.68
CA LEU A 22 27.59 3.97 6.31
C LEU A 22 26.77 5.19 5.93
N THR A 23 26.92 5.61 4.68
CA THR A 23 26.07 6.61 4.04
C THR A 23 25.31 5.95 2.89
N VAL A 24 24.08 6.40 2.64
CA VAL A 24 23.28 5.95 1.49
C VAL A 24 22.98 7.15 0.61
N LYS A 25 23.55 7.15 -0.59
CA LYS A 25 23.47 8.24 -1.55
C LYS A 25 22.02 8.50 -1.95
N GLY A 26 21.55 9.72 -1.67
CA GLY A 26 20.21 10.18 -2.02
C GLY A 26 19.09 9.52 -1.22
N ALA A 27 19.39 9.04 -0.01
CA ALA A 27 18.39 8.75 1.02
C ALA A 27 18.26 9.94 1.98
N GLY A 28 17.05 10.14 2.51
CA GLY A 28 16.77 11.09 3.58
C GLY A 28 16.79 10.41 4.96
N HIS A 29 15.92 10.86 5.86
CA HIS A 29 15.86 10.35 7.24
C HIS A 29 15.37 8.89 7.29
N LEU A 30 14.45 8.49 6.40
CA LEU A 30 13.87 7.16 6.34
C LEU A 30 14.48 6.37 5.18
N VAL A 31 15.74 5.98 5.35
CA VAL A 31 16.56 5.30 4.34
C VAL A 31 15.86 4.09 3.68
N PRO A 32 15.18 3.18 4.40
CA PRO A 32 14.48 2.05 3.78
C PRO A 32 13.32 2.46 2.86
N SER A 33 12.67 3.59 3.14
CA SER A 33 11.57 4.11 2.32
C SER A 33 12.11 4.82 1.07
N ASP A 34 13.16 5.61 1.21
CA ASP A 34 13.72 6.40 0.10
C ASP A 34 14.55 5.55 -0.87
N ARG A 35 15.33 4.61 -0.32
CA ARG A 35 16.30 3.77 -1.06
C ARG A 35 16.18 2.31 -0.64
N PRO A 36 15.06 1.63 -0.93
CA PRO A 36 14.78 0.27 -0.43
C PRO A 36 15.84 -0.75 -0.86
N GLY A 37 16.31 -0.70 -2.11
CA GLY A 37 17.33 -1.63 -2.61
C GLY A 37 18.67 -1.54 -1.85
N PRO A 38 19.35 -0.38 -1.85
CA PRO A 38 20.57 -0.17 -1.06
C PRO A 38 20.40 -0.43 0.44
N ALA A 39 19.27 -0.03 1.02
CA ALA A 39 18.99 -0.24 2.45
C ALA A 39 18.92 -1.73 2.81
N LEU A 40 18.25 -2.52 1.97
CA LEU A 40 18.17 -3.97 2.16
C LEU A 40 19.55 -4.62 2.05
N GLN A 41 20.33 -4.25 1.04
CA GLN A 41 21.70 -4.77 0.86
C GLN A 41 22.59 -4.45 2.07
N MET A 42 22.54 -3.20 2.55
CA MET A 42 23.25 -2.78 3.74
C MET A 42 22.90 -3.64 4.96
N PHE A 43 21.61 -3.85 5.21
CA PHE A 43 21.14 -4.55 6.41
C PHE A 43 21.45 -6.06 6.36
N GLU A 44 21.21 -6.71 5.23
CA GLU A 44 21.52 -8.13 5.03
C GLU A 44 23.01 -8.41 5.16
N ASN A 45 23.86 -7.58 4.54
CA ASN A 45 25.31 -7.78 4.63
C ASN A 45 25.84 -7.50 6.04
N PHE A 46 25.27 -6.52 6.75
CA PHE A 46 25.58 -6.29 8.17
C PHE A 46 25.25 -7.53 9.03
N LEU A 47 24.03 -8.04 8.93
CA LEU A 47 23.58 -9.19 9.72
C LEU A 47 24.39 -10.46 9.44
N ARG A 48 24.86 -10.63 8.21
CA ARG A 48 25.66 -11.79 7.78
C ARG A 48 27.17 -11.61 7.97
N GLY A 49 27.62 -10.45 8.47
CA GLY A 49 29.03 -10.12 8.57
C GLY A 49 29.76 -10.21 7.23
N GLN A 50 29.12 -9.77 6.15
CA GLN A 50 29.68 -9.80 4.79
C GLN A 50 30.09 -8.40 4.35
N ASP A 51 30.92 -8.32 3.31
CA ASP A 51 31.19 -7.06 2.63
C ASP A 51 29.87 -6.42 2.16
N TYR A 52 29.69 -5.14 2.49
CA TYR A 52 28.53 -4.35 2.10
C TYR A 52 28.33 -4.28 0.58
N SER A 53 29.38 -4.49 -0.21
CA SER A 53 29.35 -4.52 -1.67
C SER A 53 28.80 -5.83 -2.25
N LYS A 54 28.62 -6.87 -1.43
CA LYS A 54 28.13 -8.18 -1.86
C LYS A 54 26.68 -8.08 -2.35
N GLU A 55 26.42 -8.58 -3.56
CA GLU A 55 25.06 -8.59 -4.09
C GLU A 55 24.17 -9.58 -3.36
N LEU A 56 22.91 -9.20 -3.18
CA LEU A 56 21.91 -10.09 -2.61
C LEU A 56 21.46 -11.13 -3.65
N PRO A 57 21.26 -12.40 -3.25
CA PRO A 57 20.79 -13.47 -4.14
C PRO A 57 19.28 -13.38 -4.44
N PHE A 58 18.64 -12.23 -4.19
CA PHE A 58 17.22 -12.03 -4.47
C PHE A 58 16.99 -11.57 -5.91
N SER A 59 15.92 -12.09 -6.49
CA SER A 59 15.43 -11.62 -7.77
C SER A 59 14.64 -10.33 -7.57
N PHE A 60 14.97 -9.30 -8.35
CA PHE A 60 14.19 -8.07 -8.44
C PHE A 60 13.20 -8.10 -9.61
N GLN A 61 13.07 -9.24 -10.30
CA GLN A 61 12.00 -9.41 -11.28
C GLN A 61 10.67 -9.26 -10.54
N LEU A 62 9.82 -8.38 -11.07
CA LEU A 62 8.43 -8.29 -10.65
C LEU A 62 7.83 -9.69 -10.78
N HIS A 63 7.27 -10.19 -9.68
CA HIS A 63 6.48 -11.40 -9.75
C HIS A 63 5.34 -11.17 -10.75
N PRO A 64 5.08 -12.12 -11.67
CA PRO A 64 4.00 -11.97 -12.62
C PRO A 64 2.68 -11.76 -11.87
N LEU A 65 1.85 -10.86 -12.40
CA LEU A 65 0.55 -10.57 -11.82
C LEU A 65 -0.27 -11.87 -11.78
N LYS A 66 -0.75 -12.25 -10.59
CA LYS A 66 -1.61 -13.43 -10.46
C LYS A 66 -2.83 -13.26 -11.37
N GLN A 67 -3.29 -14.37 -11.95
CA GLN A 67 -4.43 -14.41 -12.87
C GLN A 67 -5.68 -13.71 -12.29
N GLU A 68 -5.91 -13.84 -10.99
CA GLU A 68 -7.01 -13.20 -10.25
C GLU A 68 -7.02 -11.66 -10.30
N TYR A 69 -5.86 -11.02 -10.47
CA TYR A 69 -5.73 -9.56 -10.53
C TYR A 69 -5.71 -8.98 -11.95
N GLN A 70 -5.54 -9.81 -12.99
CA GLN A 70 -5.51 -9.35 -14.37
C GLN A 70 -6.84 -8.70 -14.79
N ILE A 71 -7.96 -9.21 -14.26
CA ILE A 71 -9.30 -8.66 -14.52
C ILE A 71 -9.41 -7.21 -14.00
N GLN A 72 -8.74 -6.87 -12.89
CA GLN A 72 -8.75 -5.51 -12.34
C GLN A 72 -7.98 -4.52 -13.22
N GLU A 73 -6.89 -4.95 -13.85
CA GLU A 73 -6.17 -4.11 -14.82
C GLU A 73 -7.06 -3.80 -16.04
N THR A 74 -7.78 -4.80 -16.55
CA THR A 74 -8.71 -4.62 -17.67
C THR A 74 -9.84 -3.65 -17.30
N VAL A 75 -10.50 -3.85 -16.16
CA VAL A 75 -11.60 -2.98 -15.70
C VAL A 75 -11.11 -1.55 -15.42
N THR A 76 -9.90 -1.41 -14.86
CA THR A 76 -9.30 -0.09 -14.59
C THR A 76 -8.95 0.61 -15.90
N GLY A 77 -8.30 -0.09 -16.84
CA GLY A 77 -7.93 0.44 -18.16
C GLY A 77 -9.14 0.89 -18.98
N GLU A 78 -10.24 0.14 -18.94
CA GLU A 78 -11.51 0.54 -19.57
C GLU A 78 -12.12 1.80 -18.92
N ARG A 79 -11.97 1.98 -17.60
CA ARG A 79 -12.47 3.17 -16.88
C ARG A 79 -11.61 4.41 -17.07
N THR A 80 -10.28 4.26 -17.17
CA THR A 80 -9.34 5.39 -17.32
C THR A 80 -9.00 5.70 -18.78
N GLY A 81 -9.44 4.87 -19.74
CA GLY A 81 -9.16 5.04 -21.17
C GLY A 81 -7.70 4.77 -21.54
N VAL A 82 -6.95 4.08 -20.67
CA VAL A 82 -5.54 3.73 -20.91
C VAL A 82 -5.50 2.35 -21.59
N PRO A 83 -4.89 2.20 -22.78
CA PRO A 83 -4.89 0.93 -23.49
C PRO A 83 -4.05 -0.11 -22.74
N VAL A 84 -4.66 -1.21 -22.33
CA VAL A 84 -3.94 -2.41 -21.87
C VAL A 84 -3.63 -3.29 -23.09
N PRO A 85 -2.38 -3.72 -23.32
CA PRO A 85 -2.06 -4.55 -24.47
C PRO A 85 -2.53 -5.99 -24.21
N GLY A 86 -3.57 -6.42 -24.93
CA GLY A 86 -4.01 -7.81 -24.97
C GLY A 86 -5.43 -8.05 -24.45
N SER A 87 -6.34 -8.21 -25.43
CA SER A 87 -7.61 -8.93 -25.35
C SER A 87 -8.92 -8.17 -25.10
N VAL A 88 -9.69 -8.17 -26.20
CA VAL A 88 -11.14 -8.44 -26.33
C VAL A 88 -12.13 -7.65 -25.47
N SER A 89 -12.67 -6.63 -26.15
CA SER A 89 -13.95 -5.96 -25.92
C SER A 89 -15.05 -6.90 -25.42
N THR A 90 -15.55 -6.64 -24.19
CA THR A 90 -16.87 -7.15 -23.77
C THR A 90 -17.84 -5.99 -23.53
N ARG A 91 -18.64 -5.74 -24.57
CA ARG A 91 -19.98 -5.11 -24.59
C ARG A 91 -20.26 -3.98 -23.57
N LYS A 92 -20.20 -2.75 -24.10
CA LYS A 92 -20.80 -1.48 -23.64
C LYS A 92 -21.85 -1.58 -22.51
N LEU A 93 -21.43 -1.33 -21.27
CA LEU A 93 -22.32 -0.87 -20.20
C LEU A 93 -22.61 0.63 -20.39
N LYS A 94 -23.86 0.96 -20.74
CA LYS A 94 -24.30 2.32 -21.03
C LYS A 94 -24.59 3.08 -19.73
N LEU A 95 -23.58 3.75 -19.18
CA LEU A 95 -23.75 4.64 -18.02
C LEU A 95 -24.40 5.96 -18.47
N LYS A 96 -25.61 6.27 -17.97
CA LYS A 96 -26.25 7.57 -18.21
C LYS A 96 -25.48 8.65 -17.45
N SER A 97 -24.81 9.52 -18.20
CA SER A 97 -24.13 10.71 -17.67
C SER A 97 -25.14 11.68 -17.06
N ARG A 98 -25.10 11.85 -15.73
CA ARG A 98 -25.75 12.98 -15.04
C ARG A 98 -24.76 14.15 -15.05
N ARG A 99 -25.08 15.19 -15.82
CA ARG A 99 -24.30 16.43 -15.92
C ARG A 99 -24.48 17.22 -14.61
N MET A 100 -23.46 17.24 -13.75
CA MET A 100 -23.45 18.11 -12.56
C MET A 100 -22.83 19.45 -12.94
N SER A 101 -23.63 20.52 -12.84
CA SER A 101 -23.17 21.91 -12.97
C SER A 101 -22.25 22.26 -11.80
N LYS A 102 -21.09 22.84 -12.11
CA LYS A 102 -20.04 23.17 -11.14
C LYS A 102 -20.24 24.60 -10.65
N ASN A 103 -21.17 24.80 -9.72
CA ASN A 103 -21.23 26.04 -8.94
C ASN A 103 -20.32 25.90 -7.72
N LYS A 104 -19.21 26.64 -7.73
CA LYS A 104 -18.25 26.73 -6.64
C LYS A 104 -18.82 27.65 -5.56
N SER A 105 -19.52 27.09 -4.57
CA SER A 105 -19.79 27.78 -3.31
C SER A 105 -18.63 27.56 -2.35
N THR A 106 -17.97 28.64 -1.98
CA THR A 106 -17.00 28.68 -0.89
C THR A 106 -17.80 28.63 0.42
N ALA A 107 -18.18 27.44 0.86
CA ALA A 107 -18.79 27.28 2.18
C ALA A 107 -17.70 27.43 3.26
N PRO A 108 -17.94 28.18 4.34
CA PRO A 108 -17.12 28.08 5.54
C PRO A 108 -17.11 26.61 5.96
N ARG A 109 -15.94 26.10 6.35
CA ARG A 109 -15.81 24.75 6.91
C ARG A 109 -16.51 24.76 8.27
N GLU A 110 -17.83 24.66 8.26
CA GLU A 110 -18.60 24.30 9.44
C GLU A 110 -18.01 22.98 9.90
N ARG A 111 -17.37 23.03 11.07
CA ARG A 111 -17.01 21.83 11.83
C ARG A 111 -18.36 21.15 12.00
N LEU A 112 -18.67 20.13 11.17
CA LEU A 112 -19.92 19.40 11.28
C LEU A 112 -20.03 19.06 12.76
N ALA A 113 -20.96 19.74 13.44
CA ALA A 113 -21.45 19.28 14.71
C ALA A 113 -21.79 17.82 14.44
N SER A 114 -21.08 16.92 15.12
CA SER A 114 -21.27 15.48 14.99
C SER A 114 -22.78 15.25 14.95
N ALA A 115 -23.28 14.81 13.80
CA ALA A 115 -24.65 14.34 13.73
C ALA A 115 -24.85 13.41 14.94
N PRO A 116 -26.01 13.38 15.60
CA PRO A 116 -26.32 12.30 16.52
C PRO A 116 -26.33 11.05 15.65
N LEU A 117 -25.16 10.43 15.48
CA LEU A 117 -25.04 9.15 14.82
C LEU A 117 -25.67 8.22 15.83
N ASP A 118 -26.83 7.68 15.48
CA ASP A 118 -27.37 6.54 16.20
C ASP A 118 -26.21 5.57 16.45
N PRO A 119 -26.09 5.03 17.68
CA PRO A 119 -24.97 4.18 18.03
C PRO A 119 -24.82 3.11 16.95
N PRO A 120 -23.61 2.90 16.41
CA PRO A 120 -23.41 1.93 15.35
C PRO A 120 -23.92 0.56 15.84
N PRO A 121 -24.56 -0.22 14.96
CA PRO A 121 -25.11 -1.50 15.34
C PRO A 121 -23.99 -2.36 15.95
N ILE A 122 -24.15 -2.72 17.22
CA ILE A 122 -23.26 -3.64 17.90
C ILE A 122 -23.69 -5.03 17.46
N GLY A 123 -23.05 -5.52 16.41
CA GLY A 123 -23.28 -6.83 15.83
C GLY A 123 -22.37 -7.90 16.43
N SER A 124 -22.68 -9.15 16.11
CA SER A 124 -21.73 -10.25 16.25
C SER A 124 -20.67 -10.18 15.15
N LYS A 125 -19.57 -10.92 15.32
CA LYS A 125 -18.56 -11.09 14.25
C LYS A 125 -19.18 -11.57 12.93
N GLN A 126 -20.28 -12.32 12.97
CA GLN A 126 -20.96 -12.79 11.76
C GLN A 126 -21.72 -11.66 11.04
N ASP A 127 -22.24 -10.68 11.79
CA ASP A 127 -22.93 -9.52 11.21
C ASP A 127 -21.95 -8.57 10.53
N ASP A 128 -20.72 -8.54 11.01
CA ASP A 128 -19.62 -7.74 10.44
C ASP A 128 -18.92 -8.45 9.27
N LEU A 129 -19.30 -9.70 8.91
CA LEU A 129 -18.68 -10.45 7.82
C LEU A 129 -18.97 -9.78 6.47
N ILE A 130 -17.92 -9.41 5.76
CA ILE A 130 -18.03 -8.90 4.40
C ILE A 130 -18.25 -10.10 3.48
N THR A 131 -19.41 -10.17 2.84
CA THR A 131 -19.79 -11.26 1.93
C THR A 131 -19.60 -10.91 0.46
N ASP A 132 -19.66 -9.61 0.12
CA ASP A 132 -19.42 -9.10 -1.21
C ASP A 132 -18.74 -7.72 -1.12
N LEU A 133 -17.67 -7.52 -1.90
CA LEU A 133 -17.00 -6.23 -2.05
C LEU A 133 -17.28 -5.71 -3.45
N PRO A 134 -18.13 -4.68 -3.61
CA PRO A 134 -18.41 -4.13 -4.93
C PRO A 134 -17.13 -3.59 -5.56
N GLY A 135 -16.74 -4.17 -6.70
CA GLY A 135 -15.50 -3.85 -7.41
C GLY A 135 -14.36 -4.85 -7.20
N LEU A 136 -14.54 -5.86 -6.35
CA LEU A 136 -13.66 -7.02 -6.30
C LEU A 136 -14.02 -7.98 -7.43
N THR A 137 -13.02 -8.42 -8.20
CA THR A 137 -13.20 -9.28 -9.38
C THR A 137 -12.86 -10.75 -9.10
N TRP A 138 -12.56 -11.08 -7.85
CA TRP A 138 -12.19 -12.41 -7.38
C TRP A 138 -12.78 -12.65 -5.99
N THR A 139 -13.00 -13.91 -5.63
CA THR A 139 -13.51 -14.28 -4.29
C THR A 139 -12.34 -14.55 -3.35
N PRO A 140 -12.20 -13.84 -2.23
CA PRO A 140 -11.17 -14.13 -1.25
C PRO A 140 -11.30 -15.52 -0.65
N ASN A 141 -10.16 -16.18 -0.42
CA ASN A 141 -10.11 -17.47 0.28
C ASN A 141 -10.00 -17.32 1.81
N PHE A 142 -10.24 -16.11 2.32
CA PHE A 142 -10.21 -15.79 3.75
C PHE A 142 -11.43 -14.92 4.09
N ASN A 143 -11.89 -15.04 5.33
CA ASN A 143 -12.98 -14.22 5.84
C ASN A 143 -12.43 -12.85 6.26
N HIS A 144 -13.10 -11.80 5.84
CA HIS A 144 -12.84 -10.41 6.21
C HIS A 144 -14.08 -9.78 6.85
N TYR A 145 -13.86 -8.83 7.75
CA TYR A 145 -14.92 -8.31 8.62
C TYR A 145 -14.78 -6.80 8.72
N SER A 146 -15.85 -6.03 8.67
CA SER A 146 -15.81 -4.60 8.94
C SER A 146 -17.00 -4.18 9.78
N GLY A 147 -16.72 -3.46 10.86
CA GLY A 147 -17.72 -3.12 11.87
C GLY A 147 -17.21 -2.13 12.91
N TYR A 148 -17.93 -2.05 14.03
CA TYR A 148 -17.60 -1.16 15.15
C TYR A 148 -17.52 -1.94 16.46
N LEU A 149 -16.43 -1.73 17.21
CA LEU A 149 -16.27 -2.23 18.57
C LEU A 149 -16.65 -1.14 19.57
N ALA A 150 -17.43 -1.47 20.60
CA ALA A 150 -17.67 -0.57 21.72
C ALA A 150 -16.43 -0.49 22.62
N ALA A 151 -15.70 0.63 22.56
CA ALA A 151 -14.49 0.83 23.38
C ALA A 151 -14.83 1.44 24.75
N SER A 152 -15.82 2.32 24.81
CA SER A 152 -16.40 2.88 26.05
C SER A 152 -17.78 3.50 25.74
N PRO A 153 -18.60 3.86 26.75
CA PRO A 153 -19.91 4.46 26.49
C PRO A 153 -19.81 5.69 25.58
N GLY A 154 -20.43 5.61 24.39
CA GLY A 154 -20.39 6.68 23.37
C GLY A 154 -19.15 6.70 22.47
N ASN A 155 -18.17 5.81 22.68
CA ASN A 155 -16.97 5.71 21.85
C ASN A 155 -16.91 4.35 21.15
N TYR A 156 -16.88 4.39 19.83
CA TYR A 156 -16.86 3.22 18.96
C TYR A 156 -15.60 3.22 18.10
N LEU A 157 -14.91 2.10 18.06
CA LEU A 157 -13.72 1.90 17.23
C LEU A 157 -14.13 1.17 15.96
N HIS A 158 -13.96 1.82 14.81
CA HIS A 158 -14.15 1.19 13.51
C HIS A 158 -12.98 0.25 13.19
N TYR A 159 -13.29 -0.91 12.59
CA TYR A 159 -12.30 -1.87 12.13
C TYR A 159 -12.65 -2.49 10.76
N TRP A 160 -11.63 -3.03 10.09
CA TRP A 160 -11.67 -3.76 8.82
C TRP A 160 -10.60 -4.86 8.86
#